data_AF-A0A1F5B2R5-F1
#
_entry.id   AF-A0A1F5B2R5-F1
#
_cell.length_a   1.000
_cell.length_b   1.000
_cell.length_c   1.000
_cell.angle_alpha   90.00
_cell.angle_beta   90.00
_cell.angle_gamma   90.00
#
_symmetry.space_group_name_H-M   'P 1'
#
loop_
_entity.id
_entity.type
_entity.pdbx_description
1 polymer ?
#
loop_
_entity_poly.entity_id
_entity_poly.type
_entity_poly.pdbx_seq_one_letter_code
_entity_poly.pdbx_strand_id
1 'polypeptide(L)'
;MSKTSPVLKTILWILALGVLLAVYLLAVRPWFLSWGSTAAEQERPLPGDELVPNPESESTRAVTIDAPPEKVWPWLAQIGQDRGGFYSYTWIENLIGAGYRNATRIHPEWQDLKAGDIILFKPRSQRTGGPSEKDGFLVLEAEAGLYFTLKNWGVFYLEPAGEGRTRLLLRGRGPKLSFLSRLAFVFVFDPGHFAMEKRMMLEVKRLAEGRPGPPLWASVLAWTGFALAAAAAAGIIITRKRKWPWMALPLAYALFILIAASDTQAALVGFTALSLIIFGFVVFGRKGWLYLFWWWLLTFAVLLVAEDAFLMFGVVFLVIASGVVFMSLRKTAKV
;
A
#
# COMPACT_ATOMS: atom_id res chain seq x y z
N MET A 1 -1.57 5.43 -45.85
CA MET A 1 -1.21 4.96 -44.49
C MET A 1 -0.84 3.48 -44.59
N SER A 2 0.47 3.17 -44.58
CA SER A 2 0.93 1.79 -44.77
C SER A 2 0.47 0.91 -43.61
N LYS A 3 -0.18 -0.22 -43.93
CA LYS A 3 -0.49 -1.25 -42.94
C LYS A 3 0.83 -1.86 -42.48
N THR A 4 1.38 -1.38 -41.37
CA THR A 4 2.50 -2.04 -40.67
C THR A 4 2.18 -3.54 -40.56
N SER A 5 3.10 -4.39 -41.03
CA SER A 5 2.90 -5.84 -41.05
C SER A 5 2.63 -6.36 -39.63
N PRO A 6 1.83 -7.43 -39.46
CA PRO A 6 1.59 -8.03 -38.15
C PRO A 6 2.89 -8.35 -37.40
N VAL A 7 3.93 -8.76 -38.11
CA VAL A 7 5.27 -9.04 -37.57
C VAL A 7 5.92 -7.79 -36.99
N LEU A 8 5.90 -6.67 -37.72
CA LEU A 8 6.48 -5.41 -37.23
C LEU A 8 5.75 -4.92 -35.97
N LYS A 9 4.42 -5.07 -35.89
CA LYS A 9 3.66 -4.74 -34.68
C LYS A 9 4.07 -5.60 -33.50
N THR A 10 4.24 -6.91 -33.69
CA THR A 10 4.69 -7.81 -32.62
C THR A 10 6.09 -7.44 -32.13
N ILE A 11 7.02 -7.14 -33.03
CA ILE A 11 8.37 -6.70 -32.68
C ILE A 11 8.32 -5.41 -31.86
N LEU A 12 7.54 -4.41 -32.29
CA LEU A 12 7.38 -3.16 -31.55
C LEU A 12 6.80 -3.37 -30.16
N TRP A 13 5.84 -4.28 -29.99
CA TRP A 13 5.29 -4.63 -28.67
C TRP A 13 6.32 -5.31 -27.76
N ILE A 14 7.13 -6.23 -28.30
CA ILE A 14 8.20 -6.89 -27.53
C ILE A 14 9.25 -5.86 -27.10
N LEU A 15 9.66 -4.97 -28.01
CA LEU A 15 10.60 -3.89 -27.70
C LEU A 15 10.03 -2.95 -26.63
N ALA A 16 8.77 -2.53 -26.76
CA ALA A 16 8.12 -1.68 -25.76
C ALA A 16 8.05 -2.35 -24.39
N LEU A 17 7.68 -3.65 -24.34
CA LEU A 17 7.67 -4.41 -23.09
C LEU A 17 9.06 -4.56 -22.50
N GLY A 18 10.08 -4.81 -23.33
CA GLY A 18 11.48 -4.89 -22.92
C GLY A 18 11.98 -3.57 -22.33
N VAL A 19 11.64 -2.44 -22.94
CA VAL A 19 11.97 -1.10 -22.41
C VAL A 19 11.29 -0.85 -21.07
N LEU A 20 9.99 -1.15 -20.95
CA LEU A 20 9.25 -1.00 -19.68
C LEU A 20 9.86 -1.87 -18.57
N LEU A 21 10.22 -3.10 -18.89
CA LEU A 21 10.88 -4.01 -17.96
C LEU A 21 12.26 -3.49 -17.53
N ALA A 22 13.05 -2.97 -18.48
CA ALA A 22 14.35 -2.38 -18.20
C ALA A 22 14.22 -1.14 -17.31
N VAL A 23 13.30 -0.23 -17.61
CA VAL A 23 13.01 0.95 -16.77
C VAL A 23 12.59 0.53 -15.36
N TYR A 24 11.74 -0.49 -15.25
CA TYR A 24 11.32 -1.01 -13.95
C TYR A 24 12.51 -1.56 -13.14
N LEU A 25 13.31 -2.45 -13.73
CA LEU A 25 14.39 -3.14 -13.04
C LEU A 25 15.61 -2.25 -12.76
N LEU A 26 15.90 -1.27 -13.62
CA LEU A 26 17.11 -0.46 -13.54
C LEU A 26 16.89 0.92 -12.91
N ALA A 27 15.66 1.43 -12.89
CA ALA A 27 15.36 2.76 -12.34
C ALA A 27 14.32 2.69 -11.21
N VAL A 28 13.12 2.15 -11.49
CA VAL A 28 12.00 2.20 -10.53
C VAL A 28 12.29 1.38 -9.27
N ARG A 29 12.72 0.13 -9.45
CA ARG A 29 13.01 -0.79 -8.33
C ARG A 29 14.17 -0.30 -7.46
N PRO A 30 15.36 0.01 -8.00
CA PRO A 30 16.44 0.55 -7.19
C PRO A 30 16.04 1.82 -6.43
N TRP A 31 15.29 2.72 -7.06
CA TRP A 31 14.79 3.94 -6.42
C TRP A 31 13.92 3.67 -5.19
N PHE A 32 12.93 2.77 -5.29
CA PHE A 32 12.06 2.52 -4.13
C PHE A 32 12.71 1.65 -3.05
N LEU A 33 13.70 0.83 -3.38
CA LEU A 33 14.47 0.06 -2.40
C LEU A 33 15.41 0.96 -1.59
N SER A 34 15.86 2.07 -2.17
CA SER A 34 16.74 3.07 -1.55
C SER A 34 16.01 4.36 -1.18
N TRP A 35 14.67 4.34 -1.12
CA TRP A 35 13.87 5.55 -1.03
C TRP A 35 14.25 6.42 0.18
N GLY A 36 14.70 7.64 -0.10
CA GLY A 36 15.07 8.63 0.90
C GLY A 36 16.40 8.36 1.62
N SER A 37 17.08 7.24 1.39
CA SER A 37 18.38 6.93 1.99
C SER A 37 19.56 7.40 1.12
N THR A 38 20.70 7.60 1.76
CA THR A 38 21.98 7.92 1.12
C THR A 38 22.81 6.66 0.88
N ALA A 39 23.81 6.73 0.00
CA ALA A 39 24.72 5.60 -0.23
C ALA A 39 25.46 5.17 1.05
N ALA A 40 25.91 6.14 1.87
CA ALA A 40 26.56 5.84 3.16
C ALA A 40 25.62 5.12 4.13
N GLU A 41 24.33 5.50 4.15
CA GLU A 41 23.31 4.81 4.95
C GLU A 41 23.01 3.41 4.43
N GLN A 42 23.20 3.12 3.14
CA GLN A 42 23.01 1.79 2.54
C GLN A 42 24.21 0.87 2.84
N GLU A 43 25.43 1.39 2.82
CA GLU A 43 26.65 0.58 2.95
C GLU A 43 27.06 0.31 4.40
N ARG A 44 26.67 1.17 5.36
CA ARG A 44 27.02 0.98 6.77
C ARG A 44 26.29 -0.21 7.39
N PRO A 45 26.89 -0.93 8.36
CA PRO A 45 26.20 -1.96 9.12
C PRO A 45 25.11 -1.36 10.04
N LEU A 46 23.98 -2.05 10.14
CA LEU A 46 22.90 -1.79 11.10
C LEU A 46 22.61 -3.04 11.93
N PRO A 47 22.06 -2.91 13.15
CA PRO A 47 21.67 -4.08 13.96
C PRO A 47 20.73 -5.02 13.19
N GLY A 48 20.93 -6.33 13.30
CA GLY A 48 20.13 -7.34 12.59
C GLY A 48 20.65 -7.69 11.19
N ASP A 49 21.65 -6.99 10.67
CA ASP A 49 22.29 -7.30 9.39
C ASP A 49 22.95 -8.68 9.38
N GLU A 50 23.53 -9.06 10.50
CA GLU A 50 24.17 -10.35 10.75
C GLU A 50 23.19 -11.54 10.69
N LEU A 51 21.89 -11.30 10.78
CA LEU A 51 20.86 -12.34 10.68
C LEU A 51 20.71 -12.85 9.25
N VAL A 52 21.00 -12.02 8.26
CA VAL A 52 20.98 -12.38 6.84
C VAL A 52 22.25 -11.83 6.16
N PRO A 53 23.43 -12.44 6.38
CA PRO A 53 24.71 -11.88 5.90
C PRO A 53 24.79 -11.71 4.38
N ASN A 54 24.09 -12.57 3.63
CA ASN A 54 24.08 -12.58 2.16
C ASN A 54 22.64 -12.50 1.62
N PRO A 55 22.00 -11.32 1.69
CA PRO A 55 20.61 -11.14 1.30
C PRO A 55 20.47 -11.22 -0.22
N GLU A 56 19.38 -11.80 -0.72
CA GLU A 56 19.07 -11.73 -2.15
C GLU A 56 18.40 -10.40 -2.53
N SER A 57 17.74 -9.77 -1.57
CA SER A 57 17.16 -8.43 -1.71
C SER A 57 17.38 -7.65 -0.42
N GLU A 58 17.78 -6.40 -0.57
CA GLU A 58 17.93 -5.45 0.51
C GLU A 58 17.22 -4.16 0.15
N SER A 59 16.50 -3.60 1.12
CA SER A 59 15.96 -2.24 1.03
C SER A 59 16.46 -1.44 2.21
N THR A 60 16.97 -0.24 1.97
CA THR A 60 17.28 0.75 3.01
C THR A 60 16.51 2.02 2.69
N ARG A 61 15.51 2.33 3.50
CA ARG A 61 14.65 3.49 3.34
C ARG A 61 14.85 4.44 4.50
N ALA A 62 14.78 5.73 4.25
CA ALA A 62 15.01 6.71 5.30
C ALA A 62 14.14 7.96 5.16
N VAL A 63 13.73 8.50 6.30
CA VAL A 63 13.05 9.79 6.38
C VAL A 63 13.59 10.59 7.56
N THR A 64 13.78 11.89 7.37
CA THR A 64 14.10 12.80 8.47
C THR A 64 12.80 13.30 9.09
N ILE A 65 12.68 13.24 10.41
CA ILE A 65 11.53 13.63 11.21
C ILE A 65 11.93 14.84 12.05
N ASP A 66 11.11 15.89 12.01
CA ASP A 66 11.31 17.15 12.72
C ASP A 66 10.85 17.03 14.19
N ALA A 67 11.30 15.96 14.85
CA ALA A 67 11.04 15.63 16.25
C ALA A 67 12.19 14.76 16.79
N PRO A 68 12.48 14.82 18.10
CA PRO A 68 13.59 14.08 18.68
C PRO A 68 13.20 12.60 18.91
N PRO A 69 14.17 11.67 19.07
CA PRO A 69 13.90 10.23 19.09
C PRO A 69 12.86 9.82 20.15
N GLU A 70 12.82 10.52 21.28
CA GLU A 70 11.89 10.27 22.39
C GLU A 70 10.43 10.55 22.01
N LYS A 71 10.19 11.38 20.98
CA LYS A 71 8.85 11.62 20.42
C LYS A 71 8.52 10.68 19.26
N VAL A 72 9.53 10.11 18.60
CA VAL A 72 9.34 9.18 17.47
C VAL A 72 9.13 7.76 17.98
N TRP A 73 9.97 7.32 18.91
CA TRP A 73 9.97 5.96 19.47
C TRP A 73 8.58 5.48 19.92
N PRO A 74 7.77 6.27 20.65
CA PRO A 74 6.48 5.79 21.12
C PRO A 74 5.50 5.38 20.02
N TRP A 75 5.61 5.98 18.84
CA TRP A 75 4.82 5.58 17.67
C TRP A 75 5.27 4.23 17.12
N LEU A 76 6.58 3.99 17.07
CA LEU A 76 7.13 2.73 16.60
C LEU A 76 6.92 1.58 17.59
N ALA A 77 7.11 1.82 18.89
CA ALA A 77 6.94 0.79 19.93
C ALA A 77 5.53 0.19 19.94
N GLN A 78 4.53 1.00 19.58
CA GLN A 78 3.13 0.59 19.56
C GLN A 78 2.63 0.06 18.21
N ILE A 79 3.52 -0.21 17.23
CA ILE A 79 3.09 -0.87 15.99
C ILE A 79 2.53 -2.27 16.30
N GLY A 80 1.54 -2.67 15.51
CA GLY A 80 0.93 -4.01 15.62
C GLY A 80 -0.58 -3.96 15.42
N GLN A 81 -1.12 -5.04 14.84
CA GLN A 81 -2.55 -5.17 14.52
C GLN A 81 -3.44 -5.02 15.75
N ASP A 82 -3.00 -5.53 16.90
CA ASP A 82 -3.69 -5.48 18.19
C ASP A 82 -3.32 -4.25 19.04
N ARG A 83 -2.48 -3.36 18.50
CA ARG A 83 -1.97 -2.14 19.16
C ARG A 83 -2.37 -0.90 18.36
N GLY A 84 -1.39 -0.08 17.99
CA GLY A 84 -1.58 1.19 17.26
C GLY A 84 -1.71 1.05 15.74
N GLY A 85 -1.80 -0.17 15.20
CA GLY A 85 -1.76 -0.43 13.76
C GLY A 85 -0.33 -0.34 13.20
N PHE A 86 -0.18 -0.46 11.88
CA PHE A 86 1.11 -0.22 11.21
C PHE A 86 1.24 1.19 10.64
N TYR A 87 0.31 2.11 10.92
CA TYR A 87 0.30 3.47 10.37
C TYR A 87 0.32 3.53 8.82
N SER A 88 0.02 2.41 8.17
CA SER A 88 -0.01 2.27 6.73
C SER A 88 -1.44 2.53 6.22
N TYR A 89 -1.85 1.90 5.12
CA TYR A 89 -3.21 1.97 4.60
C TYR A 89 -4.13 0.96 5.29
N THR A 90 -4.81 1.37 6.38
CA THR A 90 -5.80 0.53 7.08
C THR A 90 -6.88 0.00 6.14
N TRP A 91 -7.28 0.80 5.15
CA TRP A 91 -8.28 0.39 4.19
C TRP A 91 -7.79 -0.75 3.28
N ILE A 92 -6.48 -0.88 3.02
CA ILE A 92 -5.88 -2.03 2.29
C ILE A 92 -5.83 -3.24 3.22
N GLU A 93 -5.33 -3.05 4.44
CA GLU A 93 -5.20 -4.13 5.43
C GLU A 93 -6.58 -4.73 5.77
N ASN A 94 -7.62 -3.91 5.80
CA ASN A 94 -8.99 -4.30 6.09
C ASN A 94 -9.76 -4.90 4.92
N LEU A 95 -9.22 -4.87 3.68
CA LEU A 95 -9.81 -5.61 2.55
C LEU A 95 -9.87 -7.12 2.81
N ILE A 96 -8.97 -7.66 3.64
CA ILE A 96 -8.97 -9.07 4.06
C ILE A 96 -9.63 -9.28 5.42
N GLY A 97 -10.27 -8.25 6.00
CA GLY A 97 -10.97 -8.34 7.28
C GLY A 97 -10.04 -8.39 8.50
N ALA A 98 -8.84 -7.79 8.41
CA ALA A 98 -7.85 -7.87 9.48
C ALA A 98 -8.05 -6.87 10.64
N GLY A 99 -9.10 -6.05 10.62
CA GLY A 99 -9.53 -5.22 11.77
C GLY A 99 -8.52 -4.18 12.25
N TYR A 100 -7.67 -3.67 11.38
CA TYR A 100 -6.67 -2.66 11.68
C TYR A 100 -7.29 -1.30 12.00
N ARG A 101 -6.71 -0.63 13.00
CA ARG A 101 -6.99 0.76 13.36
C ARG A 101 -5.69 1.46 13.73
N ASN A 102 -5.39 2.56 13.04
CA ASN A 102 -4.24 3.37 13.39
C ASN A 102 -4.54 4.23 14.62
N ALA A 103 -3.70 4.14 15.65
CA ALA A 103 -3.80 5.02 16.81
C ALA A 103 -3.37 6.44 16.41
N THR A 104 -4.09 7.44 16.94
CA THR A 104 -3.77 8.87 16.75
C THR A 104 -3.17 9.51 18.00
N ARG A 105 -2.88 8.70 19.02
CA ARG A 105 -2.26 9.10 20.28
C ARG A 105 -1.30 8.00 20.76
N ILE A 106 -0.44 8.36 21.70
CA ILE A 106 0.42 7.42 22.41
C ILE A 106 -0.36 6.71 23.51
N HIS A 107 -0.19 5.40 23.59
CA HIS A 107 -0.81 4.53 24.58
C HIS A 107 0.25 3.97 25.53
N PRO A 108 0.24 4.35 26.83
CA PRO A 108 1.24 3.91 27.80
C PRO A 108 1.41 2.38 27.91
N GLU A 109 0.33 1.64 27.72
CA GLU A 109 0.29 0.17 27.79
C GLU A 109 1.07 -0.54 26.68
N TRP A 110 1.50 0.17 25.63
CA TRP A 110 2.19 -0.41 24.46
C TRP A 110 3.67 0.00 24.36
N GLN A 111 4.21 0.69 25.36
CA GLN A 111 5.53 1.32 25.28
C GLN A 111 6.69 0.39 25.69
N ASP A 112 6.39 -0.73 26.33
CA ASP A 112 7.36 -1.70 26.84
C ASP A 112 7.66 -2.79 25.79
N LEU A 113 8.19 -2.39 24.63
CA LEU A 113 8.57 -3.32 23.55
C LEU A 113 9.91 -4.00 23.87
N LYS A 114 9.94 -5.34 23.90
CA LYS A 114 11.12 -6.13 24.28
C LYS A 114 11.40 -7.27 23.31
N ALA A 115 12.64 -7.75 23.33
CA ALA A 115 13.00 -9.00 22.67
C ALA A 115 12.11 -10.17 23.16
N GLY A 116 11.64 -10.99 22.22
CA GLY A 116 10.68 -12.06 22.48
C GLY A 116 9.21 -11.67 22.27
N ASP A 117 8.89 -10.37 22.17
CA ASP A 117 7.54 -9.92 21.84
C ASP A 117 7.16 -10.29 20.40
N ILE A 118 5.85 -10.45 20.18
CA ILE A 118 5.29 -10.68 18.85
C ILE A 118 4.44 -9.47 18.45
N ILE A 119 4.84 -8.80 17.38
CA ILE A 119 4.07 -7.74 16.74
C ILE A 119 3.10 -8.38 15.76
N LEU A 120 1.81 -8.43 16.11
CA LEU A 120 0.81 -9.11 15.29
C LEU A 120 0.61 -8.42 13.93
N PHE A 121 0.56 -9.23 12.87
CA PHE A 121 0.20 -8.80 11.50
C PHE A 121 -1.21 -9.25 11.09
N LYS A 122 -1.83 -10.15 11.85
CA LYS A 122 -3.22 -10.53 11.64
C LYS A 122 -3.91 -10.74 12.99
N PRO A 123 -5.26 -10.70 13.01
CA PRO A 123 -6.02 -10.95 14.22
C PRO A 123 -5.57 -12.22 14.92
N ARG A 124 -5.47 -12.14 16.25
CA ARG A 124 -5.10 -13.27 17.10
C ARG A 124 -6.03 -14.44 16.84
N SER A 125 -5.45 -15.59 16.49
CA SER A 125 -6.21 -16.83 16.39
C SER A 125 -6.63 -17.28 17.79
N GLN A 126 -7.94 -17.42 18.03
CA GLN A 126 -8.46 -17.94 19.30
C GLN A 126 -8.08 -19.42 19.54
N ARG A 127 -7.63 -20.13 18.49
CA ARG A 127 -7.31 -21.57 18.55
C ARG A 127 -5.88 -21.90 18.99
N THR A 128 -4.93 -20.96 18.94
CA THR A 128 -3.49 -21.25 19.10
C THR A 128 -2.92 -20.97 20.48
N GLY A 129 -3.74 -20.58 21.46
CA GLY A 129 -3.31 -20.44 22.86
C GLY A 129 -2.37 -19.25 23.15
N GLY A 130 -2.05 -18.41 22.16
CA GLY A 130 -1.12 -17.29 22.31
C GLY A 130 -0.76 -16.65 20.97
N PRO A 131 -0.13 -15.46 20.97
CA PRO A 131 0.56 -14.92 19.81
C PRO A 131 1.62 -15.92 19.34
N SER A 132 1.73 -16.15 18.04
CA SER A 132 2.78 -16.99 17.46
C SER A 132 3.51 -16.27 16.34
N GLU A 133 4.73 -16.70 15.99
CA GLU A 133 5.45 -16.19 14.82
C GLU A 133 4.68 -16.38 13.50
N LYS A 134 3.67 -17.25 13.47
CA LYS A 134 2.80 -17.41 12.30
C LYS A 134 1.77 -16.29 12.18
N ASP A 135 1.61 -15.50 13.24
CA ASP A 135 0.60 -14.45 13.39
C ASP A 135 1.19 -13.04 13.36
N GLY A 136 2.51 -12.91 13.37
CA GLY A 136 3.20 -11.63 13.41
C GLY A 136 4.70 -11.74 13.24
N PHE A 137 5.40 -10.69 13.64
CA PHE A 137 6.85 -10.58 13.57
C PHE A 137 7.43 -10.70 14.98
N LEU A 138 8.41 -11.60 15.14
CA LEU A 138 9.16 -11.74 16.39
C LEU A 138 10.16 -10.60 16.52
N VAL A 139 10.13 -9.90 17.65
CA VAL A 139 11.16 -8.94 18.04
C VAL A 139 12.38 -9.71 18.51
N LEU A 140 13.49 -9.56 17.80
CA LEU A 140 14.75 -10.25 18.11
C LEU A 140 15.58 -9.42 19.09
N GLU A 141 15.68 -8.12 18.83
CA GLU A 141 16.34 -7.15 19.70
C GLU A 141 15.51 -5.86 19.77
N ALA A 142 15.59 -5.18 20.90
CA ALA A 142 14.98 -3.87 21.09
C ALA A 142 15.78 -3.04 22.09
N GLU A 143 16.17 -1.84 21.69
CA GLU A 143 16.77 -0.82 22.54
C GLU A 143 15.90 0.44 22.47
N ALA A 144 15.26 0.76 23.59
CA ALA A 144 14.26 1.83 23.65
C ALA A 144 14.85 3.18 23.24
N GLY A 145 14.19 3.85 22.30
CA GLY A 145 14.62 5.15 21.77
C GLY A 145 15.67 5.05 20.65
N LEU A 146 16.21 3.86 20.37
CA LEU A 146 17.28 3.67 19.39
C LEU A 146 16.85 2.73 18.25
N TYR A 147 16.55 1.46 18.53
CA TYR A 147 16.19 0.52 17.47
C TYR A 147 15.40 -0.70 17.95
N PHE A 148 14.79 -1.41 17.02
CA PHE A 148 14.37 -2.81 17.22
C PHE A 148 14.45 -3.57 15.91
N THR A 149 14.66 -4.89 16.02
CA THR A 149 14.77 -5.80 14.88
C THR A 149 13.63 -6.80 14.87
N LEU A 150 13.08 -7.04 13.69
CA LEU A 150 11.97 -7.95 13.44
C LEU A 150 12.40 -9.07 12.51
N LYS A 151 12.16 -10.31 12.94
CA LYS A 151 12.37 -11.49 12.09
C LYS A 151 11.52 -11.39 10.82
N ASN A 152 12.13 -11.57 9.65
CA ASN A 152 11.51 -11.47 8.32
C ASN A 152 11.04 -10.09 7.87
N TRP A 153 11.32 -9.02 8.62
CA TRP A 153 11.12 -7.64 8.15
C TRP A 153 12.45 -6.89 8.12
N GLY A 154 13.18 -6.86 9.24
CA GLY A 154 14.45 -6.16 9.37
C GLY A 154 14.48 -5.19 10.55
N VAL A 155 15.25 -4.11 10.44
CA VAL A 155 15.52 -3.17 11.53
C VAL A 155 14.81 -1.83 11.33
N PHE A 156 14.33 -1.29 12.44
CA PHE A 156 13.83 0.07 12.60
C PHE A 156 14.84 0.81 13.46
N TYR A 157 15.53 1.79 12.91
CA TYR A 157 16.64 2.49 13.55
C TYR A 157 16.38 3.99 13.61
N LEU A 158 16.55 4.59 14.79
CA LEU A 158 16.43 6.02 15.05
C LEU A 158 17.81 6.58 15.32
N GLU A 159 18.23 7.55 14.52
CA GLU A 159 19.50 8.24 14.68
C GLU A 159 19.24 9.73 14.93
N PRO A 160 19.82 10.35 15.97
CA PRO A 160 19.77 11.79 16.15
C PRO A 160 20.35 12.52 14.93
N ALA A 161 19.60 13.45 14.34
CA ALA A 161 19.98 14.17 13.11
C ALA A 161 20.33 15.66 13.36
N GLY A 162 20.63 16.01 14.61
CA GLY A 162 20.86 17.40 15.04
C GLY A 162 19.57 18.21 15.16
N GLU A 163 19.63 19.35 15.88
CA GLU A 163 18.51 20.31 16.04
C GLU A 163 17.19 19.69 16.54
N GLY A 164 17.29 18.63 17.35
CA GLY A 164 16.10 17.91 17.85
C GLY A 164 15.34 17.16 16.75
N ARG A 165 16.00 16.79 15.65
CA ARG A 165 15.46 15.97 14.56
C ARG A 165 15.95 14.53 14.68
N THR A 166 15.21 13.62 14.06
CA THR A 166 15.54 12.19 14.01
C THR A 166 15.60 11.71 12.58
N ARG A 167 16.62 10.92 12.25
CA ARG A 167 16.70 10.14 11.03
C ARG A 167 16.15 8.75 11.32
N LEU A 168 14.99 8.43 10.75
CA LEU A 168 14.40 7.10 10.81
C LEU A 168 14.89 6.29 9.61
N LEU A 169 15.60 5.20 9.86
CA LEU A 169 16.03 4.24 8.85
C LEU A 169 15.29 2.92 9.04
N LEU A 170 14.76 2.38 7.96
CA LEU A 170 14.23 1.02 7.90
C LEU A 170 15.08 0.23 6.92
N ARG A 171 15.68 -0.87 7.40
CA ARG A 171 16.42 -1.80 6.54
C ARG A 171 15.80 -3.18 6.59
N GLY A 172 15.42 -3.68 5.42
CA GLY A 172 14.90 -5.03 5.25
C GLY A 172 15.84 -5.89 4.42
N ARG A 173 16.06 -7.13 4.88
CA ARG A 173 16.95 -8.11 4.23
C ARG A 173 16.21 -9.42 4.02
N GLY A 174 16.04 -9.80 2.76
CA GLY A 174 15.30 -10.99 2.34
C GLY A 174 16.20 -12.21 2.15
N PRO A 175 15.74 -13.43 2.51
CA PRO A 175 16.48 -14.66 2.24
C PRO A 175 16.51 -14.95 0.74
N LYS A 176 17.30 -15.96 0.35
CA LYS A 176 17.30 -16.48 -1.01
C LYS A 176 15.95 -17.13 -1.35
N LEU A 177 15.39 -16.78 -2.50
CA LEU A 177 14.12 -17.25 -3.03
C LEU A 177 14.33 -18.13 -4.27
N SER A 178 13.36 -19.01 -4.53
CA SER A 178 13.30 -19.70 -5.82
C SER A 178 13.05 -18.71 -6.96
N PHE A 179 13.35 -19.08 -8.21
CA PHE A 179 13.17 -18.20 -9.36
C PHE A 179 11.74 -17.64 -9.50
N LEU A 180 10.72 -18.49 -9.34
CA LEU A 180 9.32 -18.06 -9.42
C LEU A 180 8.92 -17.17 -8.24
N SER A 181 9.36 -17.51 -7.02
CA SER A 181 9.13 -16.69 -5.84
C SER A 181 9.80 -15.33 -5.97
N ARG A 182 11.01 -15.27 -6.56
CA ARG A 182 11.72 -14.02 -6.84
C ARG A 182 10.96 -13.14 -7.82
N LEU A 183 10.41 -13.70 -8.90
CA LEU A 183 9.58 -12.92 -9.83
C LEU A 183 8.36 -12.32 -9.13
N ALA A 184 7.64 -13.12 -8.34
CA ALA A 184 6.51 -12.62 -7.55
C ALA A 184 6.96 -11.54 -6.55
N PHE A 185 8.11 -11.74 -5.92
CA PHE A 185 8.69 -10.79 -4.98
C PHE A 185 8.99 -9.45 -5.66
N VAL A 186 9.71 -9.48 -6.79
CA VAL A 186 10.14 -8.30 -7.55
C VAL A 186 8.98 -7.51 -8.13
N PHE A 187 7.94 -8.16 -8.66
CA PHE A 187 6.86 -7.46 -9.39
C PHE A 187 5.60 -7.20 -8.56
N VAL A 188 5.44 -7.87 -7.42
CA VAL A 188 4.21 -7.77 -6.60
C VAL A 188 4.55 -7.36 -5.18
N PHE A 189 5.44 -8.11 -4.50
CA PHE A 189 5.71 -7.88 -3.10
C PHE A 189 6.50 -6.60 -2.85
N ASP A 190 7.66 -6.43 -3.49
CA ASP A 190 8.54 -5.27 -3.40
C ASP A 190 7.79 -3.93 -3.53
N PRO A 191 7.04 -3.68 -4.63
CA PRO A 191 6.30 -2.43 -4.79
C PRO A 191 5.16 -2.27 -3.78
N GLY A 192 4.45 -3.36 -3.42
CA GLY A 192 3.38 -3.31 -2.42
C GLY A 192 3.92 -3.01 -1.02
N HIS A 193 4.98 -3.71 -0.62
CA HIS A 193 5.69 -3.51 0.64
C HIS A 193 6.27 -2.10 0.73
N PHE A 194 6.88 -1.59 -0.34
CA PHE A 194 7.32 -0.19 -0.39
C PHE A 194 6.18 0.79 -0.17
N ALA A 195 5.05 0.63 -0.85
CA ALA A 195 3.91 1.55 -0.72
C ALA A 195 3.38 1.59 0.72
N MET A 196 3.27 0.43 1.37
CA MET A 196 2.83 0.30 2.77
C MET A 196 3.86 0.90 3.74
N GLU A 197 5.14 0.56 3.58
CA GLU A 197 6.23 1.03 4.45
C GLU A 197 6.47 2.54 4.31
N LYS A 198 6.46 3.07 3.09
CA LYS A 198 6.51 4.52 2.82
C LYS A 198 5.37 5.24 3.54
N ARG A 199 4.13 4.73 3.44
CA ARG A 199 2.97 5.34 4.11
C ARG A 199 3.15 5.33 5.63
N MET A 200 3.60 4.20 6.20
CA MET A 200 3.90 4.07 7.62
C MET A 200 4.94 5.10 8.07
N MET A 201 6.09 5.18 7.38
CA MET A 201 7.16 6.12 7.72
C MET A 201 6.69 7.58 7.68
N LEU A 202 5.92 7.95 6.64
CA LEU A 202 5.36 9.29 6.50
C LEU A 202 4.29 9.59 7.56
N GLU A 203 3.49 8.60 7.97
CA GLU A 203 2.50 8.78 9.01
C GLU A 203 3.13 8.91 10.39
N VAL A 204 4.13 8.09 10.71
CA VAL A 204 4.93 8.21 11.93
C VAL A 204 5.60 9.58 11.99
N LYS A 205 6.18 10.05 10.87
CA LYS A 205 6.70 11.43 10.76
C LYS A 205 5.63 12.46 11.09
N ARG A 206 4.47 12.40 10.43
CA ARG A 206 3.36 13.34 10.63
C ARG A 206 2.90 13.39 12.09
N LEU A 207 2.75 12.22 12.72
CA LEU A 207 2.28 12.07 14.10
C LEU A 207 3.32 12.56 15.11
N ALA A 208 4.60 12.21 14.94
CA ALA A 208 5.69 12.66 15.81
C ALA A 208 5.91 14.18 15.74
N GLU A 209 5.69 14.78 14.57
CA GLU A 209 5.77 16.24 14.36
C GLU A 209 4.52 17.00 14.81
N GLY A 210 3.47 16.29 15.24
CA GLY A 210 2.19 16.90 15.61
C GLY A 210 1.47 17.59 14.44
N ARG A 211 1.77 17.19 13.20
CA ARG A 211 1.12 17.75 12.01
C ARG A 211 -0.31 17.22 11.89
N PRO A 212 -1.30 18.05 11.52
CA PRO A 212 -2.66 17.56 11.29
C PRO A 212 -2.70 16.56 10.13
N GLY A 213 -3.73 15.70 10.13
CA GLY A 213 -4.01 14.82 9.01
C GLY A 213 -4.46 15.60 7.76
N PRO A 214 -4.78 14.88 6.67
CA PRO A 214 -5.35 15.51 5.48
C PRO A 214 -6.57 16.37 5.84
N PRO A 215 -6.76 17.52 5.21
CA PRO A 215 -7.88 18.39 5.51
C PRO A 215 -9.21 17.70 5.14
N LEU A 216 -10.25 17.97 5.92
CA LEU A 216 -11.56 17.31 5.79
C LEU A 216 -12.13 17.39 4.36
N TRP A 217 -11.97 18.53 3.68
CA TRP A 217 -12.46 18.71 2.31
C TRP A 217 -11.80 17.73 1.33
N ALA A 218 -10.51 17.42 1.50
CA ALA A 218 -9.81 16.47 0.64
C ALA A 218 -10.35 15.06 0.85
N SER A 219 -10.60 14.68 2.11
CA SER A 219 -11.26 13.42 2.43
C SER A 219 -12.66 13.36 1.81
N VAL A 220 -13.48 14.40 1.96
CA VAL A 220 -14.83 14.45 1.36
C VAL A 220 -14.79 14.29 -0.15
N LEU A 221 -13.87 14.97 -0.84
CA LEU A 221 -13.67 14.79 -2.28
C LEU A 221 -13.31 13.34 -2.61
N ALA A 222 -12.43 12.73 -1.84
CA ALA A 222 -12.02 11.36 -2.09
C ALA A 222 -13.18 10.37 -1.93
N TRP A 223 -13.92 10.47 -0.82
CA TRP A 223 -15.14 9.70 -0.57
C TRP A 223 -16.16 9.88 -1.71
N THR A 224 -16.36 11.10 -2.16
CA THR A 224 -17.27 11.43 -3.27
C THR A 224 -16.79 10.78 -4.57
N GLY A 225 -15.50 10.85 -4.88
CA GLY A 225 -14.92 10.21 -6.07
C GLY A 225 -15.14 8.70 -6.09
N PHE A 226 -14.85 8.02 -4.98
CA PHE A 226 -15.11 6.59 -4.84
C PHE A 226 -16.60 6.26 -4.97
N ALA A 227 -17.47 7.01 -4.30
CA ALA A 227 -18.92 6.81 -4.36
C ALA A 227 -19.47 6.98 -5.78
N LEU A 228 -19.00 7.99 -6.53
CA LEU A 228 -19.39 8.21 -7.93
C LEU A 228 -18.88 7.09 -8.84
N ALA A 229 -17.64 6.65 -8.69
CA ALA A 229 -17.09 5.53 -9.45
C ALA A 229 -17.86 4.22 -9.19
N ALA A 230 -18.16 3.95 -7.91
CA ALA A 230 -18.98 2.83 -7.49
C ALA A 230 -20.39 2.87 -8.11
N ALA A 231 -21.08 4.01 -7.98
CA ALA A 231 -22.42 4.19 -8.50
C ALA A 231 -22.48 4.08 -10.03
N ALA A 232 -21.50 4.66 -10.74
CA ALA A 232 -21.41 4.57 -12.19
C ALA A 232 -21.17 3.13 -12.67
N ALA A 233 -20.22 2.41 -12.05
CA ALA A 233 -19.94 1.02 -12.38
C ALA A 233 -21.16 0.12 -12.10
N ALA A 234 -21.75 0.25 -10.91
CA ALA A 234 -22.93 -0.52 -10.51
C ALA A 234 -24.14 -0.23 -11.41
N GLY A 235 -24.42 1.04 -11.70
CA GLY A 235 -25.52 1.44 -12.59
C GLY A 235 -25.39 0.83 -13.99
N ILE A 236 -24.19 0.83 -14.57
CA ILE A 236 -23.94 0.21 -15.88
C ILE A 236 -24.13 -1.31 -15.82
N ILE A 237 -23.70 -1.97 -14.74
CA ILE A 237 -23.85 -3.42 -14.60
C ILE A 237 -25.32 -3.82 -14.42
N ILE A 238 -26.07 -3.07 -13.61
CA ILE A 238 -27.49 -3.34 -13.33
C ILE A 238 -28.36 -3.11 -14.57
N THR A 239 -28.10 -2.04 -15.33
CA THR A 239 -28.85 -1.73 -16.56
C THR A 239 -28.55 -2.69 -17.73
N ARG A 240 -27.47 -3.47 -17.66
CA ARG A 240 -27.14 -4.51 -18.65
C ARG A 240 -27.99 -5.77 -18.44
N LYS A 241 -28.74 -6.16 -19.47
CA LYS A 241 -29.62 -7.34 -19.47
C LYS A 241 -28.92 -8.60 -18.91
N ARG A 242 -29.52 -9.23 -17.90
CA ARG A 242 -29.04 -10.45 -17.20
C ARG A 242 -27.67 -10.32 -16.51
N LYS A 243 -27.16 -9.10 -16.28
CA LYS A 243 -25.87 -8.90 -15.59
C LYS A 243 -25.99 -8.36 -14.16
N TRP A 244 -27.17 -7.89 -13.75
CA TRP A 244 -27.41 -7.42 -12.38
C TRP A 244 -27.02 -8.41 -11.26
N PRO A 245 -27.13 -9.75 -11.38
CA PRO A 245 -26.78 -10.66 -10.28
C PRO A 245 -25.28 -10.61 -9.91
N TRP A 246 -24.42 -10.14 -10.81
CA TRP A 246 -22.99 -9.96 -10.51
C TRP A 246 -22.75 -8.91 -9.41
N MET A 247 -23.73 -8.06 -9.11
CA MET A 247 -23.67 -7.11 -7.97
C MET A 247 -23.78 -7.78 -6.60
N ALA A 248 -24.19 -9.04 -6.53
CA ALA A 248 -24.13 -9.79 -5.27
C ALA A 248 -22.69 -9.88 -4.74
N LEU A 249 -21.68 -10.00 -5.61
CA LEU A 249 -20.30 -10.18 -5.20
C LEU A 249 -19.69 -8.92 -4.53
N PRO A 250 -19.74 -7.71 -5.13
CA PRO A 250 -19.29 -6.50 -4.45
C PRO A 250 -20.06 -6.20 -3.17
N LEU A 251 -21.38 -6.44 -3.14
CA LEU A 251 -22.20 -6.23 -1.96
C LEU A 251 -21.82 -7.19 -0.82
N ALA A 252 -21.69 -8.48 -1.12
CA ALA A 252 -21.27 -9.47 -0.13
C ALA A 252 -19.87 -9.20 0.41
N TYR A 253 -18.95 -8.74 -0.46
CA TYR A 253 -17.61 -8.39 -0.05
C TYR A 253 -17.55 -7.13 0.84
N ALA A 254 -18.27 -6.08 0.46
CA ALA A 254 -18.39 -4.88 1.29
C ALA A 254 -19.01 -5.20 2.66
N LEU A 255 -20.06 -6.04 2.68
CA LEU A 255 -20.68 -6.50 3.91
C LEU A 255 -19.71 -7.33 4.77
N PHE A 256 -18.94 -8.22 4.15
CA PHE A 256 -17.89 -8.97 4.84
C PHE A 256 -16.88 -8.03 5.51
N ILE A 257 -16.39 -7.01 4.81
CA ILE A 257 -15.45 -6.03 5.37
C ILE A 257 -16.08 -5.26 6.55
N LEU A 258 -17.33 -4.83 6.43
CA LEU A 258 -18.04 -4.14 7.51
C LEU A 258 -18.21 -5.04 8.75
N ILE A 259 -18.52 -6.32 8.56
CA ILE A 259 -18.67 -7.29 9.66
C ILE A 259 -17.31 -7.61 10.29
N ALA A 260 -16.28 -7.86 9.47
CA ALA A 260 -14.99 -8.33 9.94
C ALA A 260 -14.10 -7.23 10.53
N ALA A 261 -14.14 -6.02 9.96
CA ALA A 261 -13.24 -4.92 10.34
C ALA A 261 -13.97 -3.66 10.83
N SER A 262 -15.28 -3.53 10.60
CA SER A 262 -16.06 -2.31 10.87
C SER A 262 -15.45 -1.05 10.24
N ASP A 263 -14.84 -1.21 9.07
CA ASP A 263 -14.18 -0.15 8.31
C ASP A 263 -15.01 0.22 7.08
N THR A 264 -15.67 1.37 7.13
CA THR A 264 -16.51 1.88 6.03
C THR A 264 -15.68 2.31 4.83
N GLN A 265 -14.45 2.77 5.04
CA GLN A 265 -13.55 3.19 3.97
C GLN A 265 -13.08 1.97 3.18
N ALA A 266 -12.62 0.93 3.87
CA ALA A 266 -12.28 -0.34 3.26
C ALA A 266 -13.47 -0.96 2.52
N ALA A 267 -14.67 -0.91 3.10
CA ALA A 267 -15.87 -1.43 2.47
C ALA A 267 -16.22 -0.70 1.17
N LEU A 268 -16.14 0.64 1.15
CA LEU A 268 -16.36 1.43 -0.06
C LEU A 268 -15.30 1.12 -1.12
N VAL A 269 -14.02 1.06 -0.74
CA VAL A 269 -12.92 0.74 -1.67
C VAL A 269 -13.10 -0.67 -2.23
N GLY A 270 -13.38 -1.66 -1.39
CA GLY A 270 -13.60 -3.05 -1.81
C GLY A 270 -14.80 -3.19 -2.74
N PHE A 271 -15.92 -2.52 -2.43
CA PHE A 271 -17.09 -2.47 -3.31
C PHE A 271 -16.74 -1.85 -4.66
N THR A 272 -16.03 -0.72 -4.66
CA THR A 272 -15.64 0.01 -5.87
C THR A 272 -14.71 -0.83 -6.74
N ALA A 273 -13.68 -1.43 -6.15
CA ALA A 273 -12.71 -2.26 -6.84
C ALA A 273 -13.38 -3.46 -7.53
N LEU A 274 -14.21 -4.23 -6.80
CA LEU A 274 -14.92 -5.37 -7.39
C LEU A 274 -15.93 -4.93 -8.45
N SER A 275 -16.63 -3.82 -8.24
CA SER A 275 -17.56 -3.27 -9.23
C SER A 275 -16.84 -2.86 -10.51
N LEU A 276 -15.67 -2.22 -10.40
CA LEU A 276 -14.84 -1.86 -11.55
C LEU A 276 -14.28 -3.09 -12.28
N ILE A 277 -13.90 -4.14 -11.57
CA ILE A 277 -13.45 -5.40 -12.17
C ILE A 277 -14.58 -6.04 -13.00
N ILE A 278 -15.76 -6.17 -12.40
CA ILE A 278 -16.95 -6.73 -13.07
C ILE A 278 -17.35 -5.86 -14.26
N PHE A 279 -17.36 -4.54 -14.08
CA PHE A 279 -17.62 -3.58 -15.16
C PHE A 279 -16.69 -3.83 -16.35
N GLY A 280 -15.39 -4.06 -16.11
CA GLY A 280 -14.42 -4.37 -17.14
C GLY A 280 -14.83 -5.56 -18.01
N PHE A 281 -15.22 -6.67 -17.38
CA PHE A 281 -15.67 -7.87 -18.12
C PHE A 281 -17.06 -7.71 -18.76
N VAL A 282 -17.98 -6.98 -18.13
CA VAL A 282 -19.34 -6.76 -18.65
C VAL A 282 -19.30 -5.85 -19.89
N VAL A 283 -18.45 -4.83 -19.89
CA VAL A 283 -18.40 -3.84 -20.98
C VAL A 283 -17.45 -4.28 -22.09
N PHE A 284 -16.26 -4.78 -21.76
CA PHE A 284 -15.23 -5.12 -22.74
C PHE A 284 -15.16 -6.61 -23.10
N GLY A 285 -15.97 -7.47 -22.46
CA GLY A 285 -16.04 -8.89 -22.74
C GLY A 285 -14.67 -9.58 -22.60
N ARG A 286 -14.25 -10.33 -23.63
CA ARG A 286 -12.94 -11.00 -23.67
C ARG A 286 -11.74 -10.04 -23.56
N LYS A 287 -11.91 -8.76 -23.92
CA LYS A 287 -10.87 -7.73 -23.79
C LYS A 287 -10.84 -7.09 -22.39
N GLY A 288 -11.70 -7.50 -21.46
CA GLY A 288 -11.69 -7.02 -20.07
C GLY A 288 -10.32 -7.13 -19.39
N TRP A 289 -9.51 -8.11 -19.77
CA TRP A 289 -8.13 -8.24 -19.28
C TRP A 289 -7.23 -7.04 -19.59
N LEU A 290 -7.40 -6.39 -20.75
CA LEU A 290 -6.63 -5.17 -21.08
C LEU A 290 -7.06 -4.00 -20.19
N TYR A 291 -8.35 -3.90 -19.88
CA TYR A 291 -8.86 -2.91 -18.94
C TYR A 291 -8.30 -3.14 -17.53
N LEU A 292 -8.27 -4.39 -17.06
CA LEU A 292 -7.68 -4.74 -15.76
C LEU A 292 -6.18 -4.46 -15.71
N PHE A 293 -5.46 -4.73 -16.80
CA PHE A 293 -4.04 -4.42 -16.89
C PHE A 293 -3.77 -2.91 -16.73
N TRP A 294 -4.54 -2.04 -17.39
CA TRP A 294 -4.41 -0.60 -17.21
C TRP A 294 -4.79 -0.14 -15.81
N TRP A 295 -5.83 -0.73 -15.20
CA TRP A 295 -6.18 -0.46 -13.80
C TRP A 295 -5.09 -0.91 -12.83
N TRP A 296 -4.48 -2.06 -13.09
CA TRP A 296 -3.35 -2.55 -12.32
C TRP A 296 -2.18 -1.57 -12.40
N LEU A 297 -1.79 -1.13 -13.61
CA LEU A 297 -0.75 -0.11 -13.79
C LEU A 297 -1.07 1.20 -13.05
N LEU A 298 -2.29 1.72 -13.19
CA LEU A 298 -2.72 2.92 -12.48
C LEU A 298 -2.66 2.72 -10.96
N THR A 299 -3.09 1.56 -10.48
CA THR A 299 -3.08 1.25 -9.05
C THR A 299 -1.66 1.25 -8.49
N PHE A 300 -0.73 0.60 -9.19
CA PHE A 300 0.68 0.61 -8.82
C PHE A 300 1.28 2.01 -8.89
N ALA A 301 1.02 2.78 -9.95
CA ALA A 301 1.51 4.14 -10.07
C ALA A 301 1.04 5.03 -8.92
N VAL A 302 -0.24 4.96 -8.54
CA VAL A 302 -0.80 5.71 -7.41
C VAL A 302 -0.17 5.27 -6.10
N LEU A 303 -0.09 3.96 -5.82
CA LEU A 303 0.48 3.45 -4.56
C LEU A 303 1.97 3.80 -4.38
N LEU A 304 2.74 3.81 -5.47
CA LEU A 304 4.17 4.14 -5.43
C LEU A 304 4.41 5.65 -5.22
N VAL A 305 3.65 6.49 -5.93
CA VAL A 305 3.95 7.92 -6.04
C VAL A 305 3.19 8.74 -4.99
N ALA A 306 1.93 8.42 -4.73
CA ALA A 306 1.09 9.19 -3.83
C ALA A 306 1.65 9.20 -2.39
N GLU A 307 1.42 10.31 -1.69
CA GLU A 307 1.57 10.36 -0.23
C GLU A 307 0.37 9.70 0.46
N ASP A 308 -0.84 9.93 -0.09
CA ASP A 308 -2.08 9.27 0.32
C ASP A 308 -2.81 8.72 -0.92
N ALA A 309 -2.74 7.40 -1.09
CA ALA A 309 -3.37 6.72 -2.21
C ALA A 309 -4.91 6.86 -2.22
N PHE A 310 -5.58 6.92 -1.06
CA PHE A 310 -7.04 7.05 -1.03
C PHE A 310 -7.47 8.41 -1.59
N LEU A 311 -6.78 9.49 -1.19
CA LEU A 311 -7.04 10.82 -1.73
C LEU A 311 -6.81 10.87 -3.25
N MET A 312 -5.69 10.29 -3.70
CA MET A 312 -5.33 10.31 -5.12
C MET A 312 -6.31 9.52 -5.99
N PHE A 313 -6.72 8.31 -5.59
CA PHE A 313 -7.75 7.57 -6.31
C PHE A 313 -9.07 8.34 -6.37
N GLY A 314 -9.47 8.92 -5.24
CA GLY A 314 -10.69 9.73 -5.17
C GLY A 314 -10.69 10.89 -6.16
N VAL A 315 -9.59 11.65 -6.24
CA VAL A 315 -9.43 12.73 -7.24
C VAL A 315 -9.46 12.20 -8.67
N VAL A 316 -8.76 11.10 -8.94
CA VAL A 316 -8.78 10.45 -10.27
C VAL A 316 -10.21 10.07 -10.67
N PHE A 317 -10.99 9.49 -9.76
CA PHE A 317 -12.38 9.16 -10.01
C PHE A 317 -13.27 10.40 -10.25
N LEU A 318 -13.07 11.48 -9.49
CA LEU A 318 -13.79 12.73 -9.71
C LEU A 318 -13.50 13.33 -11.09
N VAL A 319 -12.25 13.33 -11.53
CA VAL A 319 -11.85 13.81 -12.86
C VAL A 319 -12.50 12.97 -13.94
N ILE A 320 -12.48 11.64 -13.81
CA ILE A 320 -13.13 10.73 -14.76
C ILE A 320 -14.64 11.01 -14.81
N ALA A 321 -15.31 11.09 -13.66
CA ALA A 321 -16.74 11.36 -13.58
C ALA A 321 -17.11 12.70 -14.23
N SER A 322 -16.34 13.74 -13.95
CA SER A 322 -16.55 15.09 -14.52
C SER A 322 -16.38 15.09 -16.04
N GLY A 323 -15.36 14.40 -16.56
CA GLY A 323 -15.14 14.25 -18.00
C GLY A 323 -16.28 13.53 -18.71
N VAL A 324 -16.85 12.50 -18.08
CA VAL A 324 -18.02 11.78 -18.61
C VAL A 324 -19.26 12.69 -18.67
N VAL A 325 -19.53 13.45 -17.61
CA VAL A 325 -20.65 14.41 -17.59
C VAL A 325 -20.49 15.48 -18.66
N PHE A 326 -19.30 16.08 -18.78
CA PHE A 326 -19.01 17.10 -19.78
C PHE A 326 -19.22 16.59 -21.21
N MET A 327 -18.74 15.38 -21.52
CA MET A 327 -18.96 14.74 -22.83
C MET A 327 -20.45 14.48 -23.10
N SER A 328 -21.21 14.08 -22.08
CA SER A 328 -22.65 13.85 -22.20
C SER A 328 -23.42 15.14 -22.52
N LEU A 329 -23.14 16.22 -21.78
CA LEU A 329 -23.75 17.54 -22.01
C LEU A 329 -23.44 18.10 -23.41
N ARG A 330 -22.21 17.88 -23.90
CA ARG A 330 -21.84 18.29 -25.27
C ARG A 330 -22.58 17.50 -26.34
N LYS A 331 -22.94 16.25 -26.06
CA LYS A 331 -23.69 15.40 -27.00
C LYS A 331 -25.16 15.83 -27.07
N THR A 332 -25.75 16.24 -25.96
CA THR A 332 -27.14 16.75 -25.92
C THR A 332 -27.27 18.16 -26.50
N ALA A 333 -26.24 19.00 -26.37
CA ALA A 333 -26.22 20.35 -26.96
C ALA A 333 -26.01 20.37 -28.50
N LYS A 334 -25.74 19.21 -29.12
CA LYS A 334 -25.58 19.06 -30.58
C LYS A 334 -26.81 18.46 -31.27
N VAL A 335 -27.91 18.24 -30.53
CA VAL A 335 -29.21 17.76 -31.03
C VAL A 335 -30.18 18.93 -31.03
#